data_AF-A0A822X9Y7-F1
#
_entry.id   AF-A0A822X9Y7-F1
#
_cell.length_a   1.000
_cell.length_b   1.000
_cell.length_c   1.000
_cell.angle_alpha   90.00
_cell.angle_beta   90.00
_cell.angle_gamma   90.00
#
_symmetry.space_group_name_H-M   'P 1'
#
loop_
_entity.id
_entity.type
_entity.pdbx_description
1 polymer ?
#
loop_
_entity_poly.entity_id
_entity_poly.type
_entity_poly.pdbx_seq_one_letter_code
_entity_poly.pdbx_strand_id
1 'polypeptide(L)'
;MHTVERMRERGGIFLSLGGNFLSAMSDTERTAEALESCSLTVQISTKLNRSHLITGETAIILPCLGRTDEQVTSCGSQILTVENSMGVVHMSEGSNKRPSMSMRSEPTIIAGIAHKRQDMTGGTIRWLDLGSDFSLIREGIEATIPGFEAYNSRILRPSGFELPNPPRDSRTFRTSSGRAEFSAAEITSFIPDDGAYTMMTIRSHDQFNTTIYTDNDRYRGISGSRRIVLMSREDMHERGFRTGQMVSISTTGVDRRMESGEWSVVPYEIPKGCVATYFPESNHLIPIESYAEGSFTPTSKSVSVLING
;
A
#
# COMPACT_ATOMS: atom_id res chain seq x y z
N MET A 1 -0.34 -12.22 -2.34
CA MET A 1 -0.25 -13.69 -2.32
C MET A 1 1.20 -14.20 -2.24
N HIS A 2 1.99 -14.16 -3.32
CA HIS A 2 3.31 -14.81 -3.38
C HIS A 2 4.25 -14.52 -2.20
N THR A 3 4.40 -13.25 -1.79
CA THR A 3 5.22 -12.88 -0.62
C THR A 3 4.67 -13.48 0.68
N VAL A 4 3.34 -13.46 0.87
CA VAL A 4 2.69 -14.02 2.06
C VAL A 4 2.88 -15.53 2.13
N GLU A 5 2.73 -16.24 1.01
CA GLU A 5 3.00 -17.69 0.99
C GLU A 5 4.47 -18.01 1.24
N ARG A 6 5.41 -17.25 0.67
CA ARG A 6 6.85 -17.48 0.93
C ARG A 6 7.24 -17.24 2.37
N MET A 7 6.63 -16.29 3.06
CA MET A 7 6.90 -16.05 4.48
C MET A 7 6.47 -17.22 5.38
N ARG A 8 5.51 -18.03 4.93
CA ARG A 8 5.07 -19.25 5.64
C ARG A 8 6.04 -20.42 5.48
N GLU A 9 7.00 -20.33 4.54
CA GLU A 9 8.08 -21.30 4.43
C GLU A 9 9.05 -21.12 5.63
N ARG A 10 9.52 -22.24 6.20
CA ARG A 10 10.38 -22.21 7.41
C ARG A 10 11.64 -21.38 7.18
N GLY A 11 11.94 -20.48 8.12
CA GLY A 11 13.16 -19.66 8.09
C GLY A 11 13.04 -18.37 7.26
N GLY A 12 11.82 -17.97 6.88
CA GLY A 12 11.59 -16.70 6.19
C GLY A 12 12.14 -15.48 6.94
N ILE A 13 12.59 -14.49 6.17
CA ILE A 13 12.96 -13.16 6.68
C ILE A 13 12.06 -12.14 5.98
N PHE A 14 11.38 -11.32 6.76
CA PHE A 14 10.61 -10.19 6.27
C PHE A 14 11.34 -8.89 6.57
N LEU A 15 11.65 -8.10 5.54
CA LEU A 15 12.21 -6.76 5.67
C LEU A 15 11.28 -5.77 4.96
N SER A 16 10.69 -4.85 5.71
CA SER A 16 9.81 -3.81 5.18
C SER A 16 10.44 -2.43 5.36
N LEU A 17 10.33 -1.60 4.32
CA LEU A 17 10.61 -0.17 4.37
C LEU A 17 9.30 0.59 4.37
N GLY A 18 8.96 1.19 5.51
CA GLY A 18 7.68 1.83 5.73
C GLY A 18 6.50 0.86 5.59
N GLY A 19 5.30 1.46 5.54
CA GLY A 19 4.05 0.74 5.34
C GLY A 19 3.46 0.11 6.59
N ASN A 20 2.15 -0.12 6.54
CA ASN A 20 1.41 -0.92 7.51
C ASN A 20 0.98 -2.22 6.83
N PHE A 21 1.96 -3.08 6.55
CA PHE A 21 1.82 -4.27 5.72
C PHE A 21 0.63 -5.14 6.14
N LEU A 22 0.50 -5.46 7.43
CA LEU A 22 -0.58 -6.28 7.97
C LEU A 22 -1.97 -5.69 7.67
N SER A 23 -2.15 -4.38 7.86
CA SER A 23 -3.44 -3.73 7.60
C SER A 23 -3.67 -3.42 6.12
N ALA A 24 -2.62 -3.36 5.30
CA ALA A 24 -2.74 -3.04 3.88
C ALA A 24 -3.05 -4.29 3.04
N MET A 25 -2.52 -5.45 3.45
CA MET A 25 -2.71 -6.70 2.74
C MET A 25 -4.13 -7.25 2.90
N SER A 26 -4.60 -7.89 1.83
CA SER A 26 -5.78 -8.76 1.83
C SER A 26 -5.54 -9.96 2.74
N ASP A 27 -6.61 -10.45 3.37
CA ASP A 27 -6.56 -11.55 4.32
C ASP A 27 -5.57 -11.26 5.47
N THR A 28 -6.02 -10.40 6.38
CA THR A 28 -5.21 -9.96 7.53
C THR A 28 -4.78 -11.12 8.42
N GLU A 29 -5.62 -12.14 8.59
CA GLU A 29 -5.33 -13.32 9.43
C GLU A 29 -4.19 -14.14 8.82
N ARG A 30 -4.30 -14.48 7.53
CA ARG A 30 -3.24 -15.22 6.85
C ARG A 30 -1.95 -14.42 6.74
N THR A 31 -2.07 -13.11 6.56
CA THR A 31 -0.91 -12.21 6.58
C THR A 31 -0.24 -12.20 7.96
N ALA A 32 -1.02 -12.24 9.05
CA ALA A 32 -0.50 -12.35 10.41
C ALA A 32 0.24 -13.68 10.62
N GLU A 33 -0.38 -14.80 10.26
CA GLU A 33 0.23 -16.14 10.35
C GLU A 33 1.57 -16.20 9.59
N ALA A 34 1.63 -15.58 8.42
CA ALA A 34 2.84 -15.51 7.62
C ALA A 34 3.95 -14.69 8.29
N LEU A 35 3.61 -13.54 8.89
CA LEU A 35 4.57 -12.75 9.65
C LEU A 35 5.09 -13.52 10.87
N GLU A 36 4.20 -14.21 11.58
CA GLU A 36 4.53 -15.03 12.77
C GLU A 36 5.40 -16.23 12.42
N SER A 37 5.29 -16.75 11.19
CA SER A 37 6.12 -17.86 10.69
C SER A 37 7.55 -17.46 10.34
N CYS A 38 7.86 -16.16 10.27
CA CYS A 38 9.19 -15.68 9.94
C CYS A 38 10.17 -15.86 11.11
N SER A 39 11.41 -16.23 10.81
CA SER A 39 12.51 -16.24 11.80
C SER A 39 12.91 -14.82 12.21
N LEU A 40 12.79 -13.86 11.28
CA LEU A 40 13.14 -12.47 11.51
C LEU A 40 12.16 -11.56 10.76
N THR A 41 11.57 -10.61 11.49
CA THR A 41 10.79 -9.50 10.93
C THR A 41 11.46 -8.18 11.26
N VAL A 42 11.90 -7.46 10.23
CA VAL A 42 12.52 -6.13 10.34
C VAL A 42 11.62 -5.09 9.70
N GLN A 43 11.28 -4.04 10.44
CA GLN A 43 10.48 -2.92 9.94
C GLN A 43 11.23 -1.60 10.12
N ILE A 44 11.59 -0.98 9.00
CA ILE A 44 12.16 0.37 8.98
C ILE A 44 11.00 1.35 8.96
N SER A 45 10.80 2.09 10.05
CA SER A 45 9.53 2.76 10.31
C SER A 45 9.70 4.16 10.88
N THR A 46 8.88 5.10 10.39
CA THR A 46 8.79 6.47 10.94
C THR A 46 7.86 6.56 12.14
N LYS A 47 6.86 5.67 12.23
CA LYS A 47 5.90 5.56 13.32
C LYS A 47 5.50 4.10 13.55
N LEU A 48 5.13 3.78 14.78
CA LEU A 48 4.52 2.50 15.11
C LEU A 48 3.15 2.36 14.43
N ASN A 49 2.83 1.13 14.04
CA ASN A 49 1.58 0.74 13.40
C ASN A 49 1.27 -0.74 13.74
N ARG A 50 0.11 -1.25 13.32
CA ARG A 50 -0.36 -2.60 13.65
C ARG A 50 0.59 -3.72 13.26
N SER A 51 1.36 -3.55 12.19
CA SER A 51 2.33 -4.56 11.74
C SER A 51 3.46 -4.78 12.75
N HIS A 52 3.70 -3.86 13.69
CA HIS A 52 4.73 -4.02 14.71
C HIS A 52 4.28 -4.86 15.92
N LEU A 53 2.98 -5.19 16.01
CA LEU A 53 2.42 -5.99 17.09
C LEU A 53 2.33 -7.48 16.74
N ILE A 54 2.47 -7.82 15.46
CA ILE A 54 2.46 -9.19 14.96
C ILE A 54 3.86 -9.45 14.39
N THR A 55 4.60 -10.33 15.05
CA THR A 55 6.03 -10.49 14.82
C THR A 55 6.41 -11.94 14.59
N GLY A 56 7.48 -12.16 13.84
CA GLY A 56 8.16 -13.46 13.79
C GLY A 56 8.91 -13.78 15.08
N GLU A 57 9.75 -14.81 15.04
CA GLU A 57 10.54 -15.25 16.21
C GLU A 57 11.42 -14.14 16.79
N THR A 58 12.05 -13.35 15.91
CA THR A 58 12.79 -12.14 16.28
C THR A 58 12.24 -10.93 15.54
N ALA A 59 12.00 -9.83 16.27
CA ALA A 59 11.50 -8.59 15.71
C ALA A 59 12.51 -7.45 15.90
N ILE A 60 12.76 -6.70 14.82
CA ILE A 60 13.58 -5.49 14.87
C ILE A 60 12.77 -4.34 14.27
N ILE A 61 12.66 -3.25 15.02
CA ILE A 61 12.17 -1.98 14.51
C ILE A 61 13.38 -1.08 14.35
N LEU A 62 13.56 -0.52 13.15
CA LEU A 62 14.60 0.45 12.84
C LEU A 62 13.93 1.81 12.64
N PRO A 63 13.90 2.68 13.66
CA PRO A 63 13.36 4.02 13.50
C PRO A 63 14.11 4.80 12.42
N CYS A 64 13.37 5.42 11.50
CA CYS A 64 13.95 6.21 10.43
C CYS A 64 13.36 7.63 10.39
N LEU A 65 14.11 8.55 9.80
CA LEU A 65 13.65 9.92 9.52
C LEU A 65 12.47 9.88 8.56
N GLY A 66 11.43 10.66 8.88
CA GLY A 66 10.28 10.84 8.01
C GLY A 66 10.50 11.94 6.97
N ARG A 67 9.53 12.06 6.06
CA ARG A 67 9.53 13.07 4.98
C ARG A 67 9.69 14.51 5.50
N THR A 68 9.13 14.80 6.67
CA THR A 68 9.13 16.14 7.27
C THR A 68 10.42 16.47 8.02
N ASP A 69 11.29 15.50 8.25
CA ASP A 69 12.51 15.67 9.03
C ASP A 69 13.67 16.10 8.13
N GLU A 70 14.54 16.95 8.67
CA GLU A 70 15.79 17.31 8.01
C GLU A 70 16.64 16.07 7.74
N GLN A 71 17.15 15.95 6.52
CA GLN A 71 18.04 14.87 6.10
C GLN A 71 19.47 15.38 6.12
N VAL A 72 20.32 14.86 7.01
CA VAL A 72 21.74 15.23 7.03
C VAL A 72 22.57 14.02 7.41
N THR A 73 23.70 13.89 6.74
CA THR A 73 24.66 12.81 6.87
C THR A 73 26.03 13.39 7.22
N SER A 74 27.08 12.57 7.16
CA SER A 74 28.47 13.05 7.23
C SER A 74 28.84 14.00 6.08
N CYS A 75 28.12 13.96 4.96
CA CYS A 75 28.34 14.84 3.81
C CYS A 75 27.50 16.14 3.89
N GLY A 76 26.87 16.43 5.04
CA GLY A 76 26.04 17.61 5.23
C GLY A 76 24.58 17.37 4.83
N SER A 77 23.86 18.45 4.52
CA SER A 77 22.43 18.39 4.19
C SER A 77 22.21 17.59 2.92
N GLN A 78 21.23 16.69 2.96
CA GLN A 78 20.88 15.80 1.88
C GLN A 78 19.46 16.09 1.38
N ILE A 79 19.21 15.75 0.12
CA ILE A 79 17.94 16.01 -0.55
C ILE A 79 17.35 14.67 -0.98
N LEU A 80 16.10 14.41 -0.61
CA LEU A 80 15.30 13.31 -1.17
C LEU A 80 14.49 13.84 -2.35
N THR A 81 14.10 12.95 -3.26
CA THR A 81 13.28 13.30 -4.43
C THR A 81 12.11 12.35 -4.58
N VAL A 82 10.98 12.86 -5.08
CA VAL A 82 9.75 12.09 -5.29
C VAL A 82 9.14 12.43 -6.64
N GLU A 83 8.48 11.46 -7.25
CA GLU A 83 7.61 11.65 -8.42
C GLU A 83 6.17 11.90 -7.95
N ASN A 84 5.50 12.90 -8.53
CA ASN A 84 4.07 13.12 -8.29
C ASN A 84 3.19 12.47 -9.38
N SER A 85 1.87 12.50 -9.19
CA SER A 85 0.90 11.88 -10.12
C SER A 85 0.90 12.46 -11.55
N MET A 86 1.61 13.57 -11.78
CA MET A 86 1.74 14.19 -13.10
C MET A 86 3.05 13.81 -13.80
N GLY A 87 3.82 12.87 -13.26
CA GLY A 87 5.11 12.47 -13.80
C GLY A 87 6.22 13.50 -13.57
N VAL A 88 6.13 14.32 -12.53
CA VAL A 88 7.12 15.34 -12.19
C VAL A 88 7.96 14.90 -10.99
N VAL A 89 9.27 14.77 -11.21
CA VAL A 89 10.28 14.51 -10.18
C VAL A 89 10.72 15.83 -9.56
N HIS A 90 10.58 15.97 -8.25
CA HIS A 90 10.94 17.19 -7.52
C HIS A 90 11.53 16.86 -6.14
N MET A 91 12.13 17.86 -5.51
CA MET A 91 12.71 17.73 -4.17
C MET A 91 11.63 17.49 -3.11
N SER A 92 11.96 16.67 -2.12
CA SER A 92 11.15 16.41 -0.94
C SER A 92 12.01 16.72 0.29
N GLU A 93 11.91 17.95 0.77
CA GLU A 93 12.72 18.45 1.88
C GLU A 93 11.86 18.67 3.13
N GLY A 94 12.32 18.07 4.23
CA GLY A 94 11.78 18.29 5.56
C GLY A 94 12.59 19.34 6.30
N SER A 95 11.91 20.13 7.15
CA SER A 95 12.52 21.18 7.99
C SER A 95 12.39 20.91 9.48
N ASN A 96 11.82 19.76 9.89
CA ASN A 96 11.72 19.42 11.29
C ASN A 96 13.09 19.00 11.81
N LYS A 97 13.46 19.56 12.96
CA LYS A 97 14.66 19.14 13.67
C LYS A 97 14.59 17.65 13.97
N ARG A 98 15.70 16.98 13.73
CA ARG A 98 15.81 15.54 13.91
C ARG A 98 15.56 15.15 15.36
N PRO A 99 14.67 14.18 15.63
CA PRO A 99 14.38 13.74 17.00
C PRO A 99 15.60 13.21 17.76
N SER A 100 16.56 12.59 17.07
CA SER A 100 17.78 12.04 17.66
C SER A 100 18.89 11.92 16.62
N MET A 101 20.14 12.11 17.06
CA MET A 101 21.33 11.88 16.23
C MET A 101 21.56 10.40 15.89
N SER A 102 20.95 9.48 16.64
CA SER A 102 21.01 8.04 16.36
C SER A 102 20.10 7.62 15.21
N MET A 103 19.09 8.44 14.89
CA MET A 103 18.11 8.14 13.86
C MET A 103 18.66 8.50 12.49
N ARG A 104 18.49 7.59 11.53
CA ARG A 104 19.08 7.67 10.20
C ARG A 104 18.00 7.78 9.13
N SER A 105 18.38 8.27 7.96
CA SER A 105 17.50 8.29 6.79
C SER A 105 17.30 6.87 6.25
N GLU A 106 16.23 6.67 5.47
CA GLU A 106 15.98 5.39 4.80
C GLU A 106 17.17 4.97 3.90
N PRO A 107 17.73 5.83 3.00
CA PRO A 107 18.89 5.43 2.19
C PRO A 107 20.10 5.05 3.04
N THR A 108 20.38 5.77 4.13
CA THR A 108 21.52 5.47 5.01
C THR A 108 21.34 4.12 5.73
N ILE A 109 20.12 3.77 6.17
CA ILE A 109 19.84 2.48 6.81
C ILE A 109 20.05 1.34 5.80
N ILE A 110 19.45 1.46 4.61
CA ILE A 110 19.54 0.44 3.55
C ILE A 110 21.00 0.23 3.12
N ALA A 111 21.73 1.33 2.90
CA ALA A 111 23.15 1.29 2.59
C ALA A 111 23.98 0.59 3.68
N GLY A 112 23.68 0.84 4.96
CA GLY A 112 24.35 0.17 6.07
C GLY A 112 24.12 -1.34 6.09
N ILE A 113 22.88 -1.79 5.86
CA ILE A 113 22.54 -3.21 5.76
C ILE A 113 23.27 -3.85 4.56
N ALA A 114 23.22 -3.20 3.40
CA ALA A 114 23.83 -3.69 2.17
C ALA A 114 25.36 -3.75 2.27
N HIS A 115 26.00 -2.73 2.87
CA HIS A 115 27.43 -2.73 3.16
C HIS A 115 27.82 -3.92 4.03
N LYS A 116 27.09 -4.15 5.14
CA LYS A 116 27.40 -5.28 6.03
C LYS A 116 27.27 -6.62 5.31
N ARG A 117 26.25 -6.77 4.46
CA ARG A 117 26.03 -7.98 3.66
C ARG A 117 27.13 -8.17 2.60
N GLN A 118 27.63 -7.08 2.02
CA GLN A 118 28.75 -7.09 1.09
C GLN A 118 30.05 -7.49 1.79
N ASP A 119 30.37 -6.92 2.96
CA ASP A 119 31.57 -7.27 3.73
C ASP A 119 31.65 -8.76 4.06
N MET A 120 30.49 -9.40 4.25
CA MET A 120 30.40 -10.83 4.56
C MET A 120 30.56 -11.75 3.35
N THR A 121 30.31 -11.28 2.12
CA THR A 121 30.23 -12.17 0.94
C THR A 121 30.98 -11.68 -0.28
N GLY A 122 31.65 -10.53 -0.18
CA GLY A 122 32.29 -9.86 -1.30
C GLY A 122 31.34 -8.98 -2.12
N GLY A 123 31.94 -8.05 -2.87
CA GLY A 123 31.28 -7.09 -3.75
C GLY A 123 32.05 -5.78 -3.80
N THR A 124 31.69 -4.90 -4.74
CA THR A 124 32.46 -3.68 -5.05
C THR A 124 31.61 -2.40 -4.99
N ILE A 125 30.33 -2.50 -4.60
CA ILE A 125 29.45 -1.34 -4.53
C ILE A 125 29.86 -0.50 -3.32
N ARG A 126 30.02 0.81 -3.53
CA ARG A 126 30.37 1.78 -2.49
C ARG A 126 29.13 2.19 -1.69
N TRP A 127 28.54 1.22 -0.98
CA TRP A 127 27.28 1.40 -0.25
C TRP A 127 27.33 2.56 0.74
N LEU A 128 28.41 2.69 1.50
CA LEU A 128 28.55 3.77 2.49
C LEU A 128 28.57 5.17 1.84
N ASP A 129 29.15 5.30 0.65
CA ASP A 129 29.15 6.56 -0.10
C ASP A 129 27.72 6.90 -0.54
N LEU A 130 26.99 5.94 -1.12
CA LEU A 130 25.58 6.10 -1.51
C LEU A 130 24.68 6.46 -0.33
N GLY A 131 24.93 5.86 0.84
CA GLY A 131 24.18 6.12 2.06
C GLY A 131 24.53 7.44 2.76
N SER A 132 25.64 8.09 2.36
CA SER A 132 26.12 9.34 2.93
C SER A 132 25.90 10.53 1.99
N ASP A 133 25.90 10.29 0.68
CA ASP A 133 25.66 11.31 -0.34
C ASP A 133 24.58 10.85 -1.33
N PHE A 134 23.38 11.43 -1.19
CA PHE A 134 22.23 11.01 -2.00
C PHE A 134 22.34 11.51 -3.44
N SER A 135 23.27 12.43 -3.75
CA SER A 135 23.54 12.83 -5.13
C SER A 135 24.08 11.67 -5.95
N LEU A 136 24.87 10.78 -5.33
CA LEU A 136 25.41 9.58 -5.99
C LEU A 136 24.33 8.54 -6.33
N ILE A 137 23.27 8.45 -5.51
CA ILE A 137 22.09 7.62 -5.84
C ILE A 137 21.42 8.17 -7.10
N ARG A 138 21.24 9.50 -7.17
CA ARG A 138 20.64 10.16 -8.34
C ARG A 138 21.51 10.06 -9.58
N GLU A 139 22.84 10.12 -9.45
CA GLU A 139 23.78 9.84 -10.55
C GLU A 139 23.63 8.39 -11.05
N GLY A 140 23.47 7.43 -10.13
CA GLY A 140 23.18 6.05 -10.50
C GLY A 140 21.86 5.90 -11.27
N ILE A 141 20.80 6.60 -10.85
CA ILE A 141 19.52 6.64 -11.57
C ILE A 141 19.70 7.28 -12.95
N GLU A 142 20.37 8.44 -13.02
CA GLU A 142 20.67 9.15 -14.27
C GLU A 142 21.45 8.27 -15.27
N ALA A 143 22.42 7.50 -14.79
CA ALA A 143 23.22 6.62 -15.63
C ALA A 143 22.46 5.39 -16.16
N THR A 144 21.31 5.04 -15.58
CA THR A 144 20.62 3.76 -15.84
C THR A 144 19.19 3.91 -16.38
N ILE A 145 18.50 5.00 -16.07
CA ILE A 145 17.09 5.19 -16.41
C ILE A 145 16.95 6.39 -17.36
N PRO A 146 16.54 6.17 -18.63
CA PRO A 146 16.31 7.25 -19.58
C PRO A 146 15.28 8.27 -19.06
N GLY A 147 15.50 9.56 -19.33
CA GLY A 147 14.64 10.66 -18.88
C GLY A 147 15.10 11.36 -17.60
N PHE A 148 16.09 10.80 -16.91
CA PHE A 148 16.71 11.36 -15.70
C PHE A 148 18.01 12.13 -15.97
N GLU A 149 18.29 12.52 -17.22
CA GLU A 149 19.51 13.24 -17.58
C GLU A 149 19.64 14.54 -16.78
N ALA A 150 20.86 14.86 -16.31
CA ALA A 150 21.16 15.99 -15.43
C ALA A 150 20.28 16.04 -14.16
N TYR A 151 20.06 14.89 -13.50
CA TYR A 151 19.12 14.74 -12.39
C TYR A 151 19.42 15.77 -11.29
N ASN A 152 20.65 15.77 -10.78
CA ASN A 152 21.06 16.64 -9.67
C ASN A 152 20.87 18.13 -9.99
N SER A 153 21.07 18.55 -11.24
CA SER A 153 20.86 19.95 -11.64
C SER A 153 19.38 20.29 -11.85
N ARG A 154 18.59 19.35 -12.40
CA ARG A 154 17.18 19.59 -12.73
C ARG A 154 16.27 19.66 -11.52
N ILE A 155 16.58 18.94 -10.44
CA ILE A 155 15.77 19.02 -9.20
C ILE A 155 15.84 20.36 -8.50
N LEU A 156 16.88 21.16 -8.76
CA LEU A 156 17.03 22.50 -8.19
C LEU A 156 16.07 23.53 -8.81
N ARG A 157 15.39 23.18 -9.91
CA ARG A 157 14.32 24.00 -10.47
C ARG A 157 13.13 23.99 -9.51
N PRO A 158 12.39 25.10 -9.34
CA PRO A 158 11.27 25.15 -8.39
C PRO A 158 10.22 24.06 -8.57
N SER A 159 9.97 23.64 -9.81
CA SER A 159 9.03 22.55 -10.15
C SER A 159 9.71 21.20 -10.34
N GLY A 160 11.03 21.09 -10.17
CA GLY A 160 11.80 19.92 -10.56
C GLY A 160 11.78 19.69 -12.07
N PHE A 161 11.50 18.46 -12.51
CA PHE A 161 11.44 18.10 -13.92
C PHE A 161 10.42 17.02 -14.26
N GLU A 162 9.85 17.10 -15.46
CA GLU A 162 8.97 16.08 -16.01
C GLU A 162 9.75 14.88 -16.55
N LEU A 163 9.22 13.68 -16.31
CA LEU A 163 9.65 12.46 -16.99
C LEU A 163 9.08 12.42 -18.41
N PRO A 164 9.81 11.84 -19.38
CA PRO A 164 9.32 11.71 -20.74
C PRO A 164 8.01 10.93 -20.80
N ASN A 165 7.04 11.45 -21.54
CA ASN A 165 5.79 10.78 -21.85
C ASN A 165 5.66 10.69 -23.38
N PRO A 166 6.29 9.69 -24.04
CA PRO A 166 6.35 9.64 -25.49
C PRO A 166 4.99 9.69 -26.22
N PRO A 167 3.91 9.04 -25.73
CA PRO A 167 2.57 9.21 -26.29
C PRO A 167 2.07 10.66 -26.30
N ARG A 168 2.31 11.41 -25.21
CA ARG A 168 1.95 12.83 -25.09
C ARG A 168 2.88 13.74 -25.90
N ASP A 169 4.18 13.56 -25.76
CA ASP A 169 5.20 14.53 -26.16
C ASP A 169 5.53 14.43 -27.66
N SER A 170 5.50 13.22 -28.22
CA SER A 170 5.94 12.95 -29.60
C SER A 170 5.00 12.06 -30.39
N ARG A 171 3.92 11.56 -29.76
CA ARG A 171 3.04 10.52 -30.31
C ARG A 171 3.80 9.25 -30.72
N THR A 172 4.86 8.93 -29.98
CA THR A 172 5.64 7.71 -30.18
C THR A 172 5.06 6.58 -29.32
N PHE A 173 4.82 5.43 -29.93
CA PHE A 173 4.27 4.24 -29.26
C PHE A 173 5.27 3.09 -29.35
N ARG A 174 5.64 2.53 -28.19
CA ARG A 174 6.53 1.36 -28.10
C ARG A 174 5.74 0.06 -28.29
N THR A 175 4.97 0.00 -29.37
CA THR A 175 4.16 -1.16 -29.77
C THR A 175 4.79 -1.81 -31.00
N SER A 176 4.36 -3.04 -31.32
CA SER A 176 4.87 -3.76 -32.49
C SER A 176 4.61 -3.01 -33.80
N SER A 177 3.49 -2.28 -33.87
CA SER A 177 3.07 -1.47 -35.01
C SER A 177 3.67 -0.05 -35.04
N GLY A 178 4.30 0.39 -33.95
CA GLY A 178 4.75 1.78 -33.75
C GLY A 178 3.60 2.79 -33.59
N ARG A 179 2.35 2.33 -33.40
CA ARG A 179 1.13 3.14 -33.26
C ARG A 179 0.36 2.76 -32.00
N ALA A 180 -0.63 3.56 -31.62
CA ALA A 180 -1.60 3.14 -30.62
C ALA A 180 -2.33 1.87 -31.10
N GLU A 181 -2.34 0.83 -30.28
CA GLU A 181 -3.00 -0.44 -30.57
C GLU A 181 -4.36 -0.48 -29.85
N PHE A 182 -5.42 -0.78 -30.60
CA PHE A 182 -6.77 -0.91 -30.06
C PHE A 182 -7.01 -2.37 -29.66
N SER A 183 -7.63 -2.59 -28.51
CA SER A 183 -8.06 -3.91 -28.04
C SER A 183 -9.57 -3.95 -27.97
N ALA A 184 -10.15 -5.07 -28.40
CA ALA A 184 -11.59 -5.37 -28.28
C ALA A 184 -11.82 -6.37 -27.13
N ALA A 185 -11.12 -6.19 -26.00
CA ALA A 185 -11.28 -7.05 -24.83
C ALA A 185 -12.75 -7.12 -24.42
N GLU A 186 -13.21 -8.33 -24.09
CA GLU A 186 -14.58 -8.53 -23.64
C GLU A 186 -14.82 -7.81 -22.31
N ILE A 187 -15.97 -7.16 -22.20
CA ILE A 187 -16.41 -6.52 -20.96
C ILE A 187 -17.08 -7.58 -20.11
N THR A 188 -16.42 -7.99 -19.03
CA THR A 188 -16.97 -8.94 -18.05
C THR A 188 -17.42 -8.21 -16.79
N SER A 189 -18.53 -8.66 -16.18
CA SER A 189 -18.97 -8.22 -14.86
C SER A 189 -18.74 -9.32 -13.82
N PHE A 190 -18.33 -8.93 -12.61
CA PHE A 190 -18.33 -9.84 -11.47
C PHE A 190 -19.78 -10.16 -11.08
N ILE A 191 -20.08 -11.45 -10.88
CA ILE A 191 -21.39 -11.92 -10.43
C ILE A 191 -21.16 -12.63 -9.09
N PRO A 192 -21.79 -12.17 -7.99
CA PRO A 192 -21.68 -12.86 -6.70
C PRO A 192 -22.48 -14.17 -6.72
N ASP A 193 -22.25 -15.04 -5.74
CA ASP A 193 -23.07 -16.25 -5.59
C ASP A 193 -24.55 -15.93 -5.32
N ASP A 194 -25.42 -16.92 -5.52
CA ASP A 194 -26.85 -16.78 -5.28
C ASP A 194 -27.16 -16.29 -3.85
N GLY A 195 -27.88 -15.17 -3.76
CA GLY A 195 -28.23 -14.55 -2.48
C GLY A 195 -27.11 -13.78 -1.79
N ALA A 196 -25.94 -13.67 -2.41
CA ALA A 196 -24.81 -12.86 -1.96
C ALA A 196 -24.79 -11.47 -2.63
N TYR A 197 -23.96 -10.59 -2.06
CA TYR A 197 -23.73 -9.22 -2.51
C TYR A 197 -22.34 -9.07 -3.08
N THR A 198 -22.17 -8.13 -4.01
CA THR A 198 -20.84 -7.65 -4.40
C THR A 198 -20.36 -6.59 -3.41
N MET A 199 -19.39 -6.95 -2.57
CA MET A 199 -18.74 -6.03 -1.65
C MET A 199 -17.58 -5.29 -2.32
N MET A 200 -17.53 -3.98 -2.10
CA MET A 200 -16.37 -3.14 -2.39
C MET A 200 -15.85 -2.44 -1.13
N THR A 201 -14.53 -2.30 -1.03
CA THR A 201 -13.94 -1.47 0.03
C THR A 201 -13.76 -0.03 -0.44
N ILE A 202 -13.96 0.92 0.46
CA ILE A 202 -13.78 2.36 0.19
C ILE A 202 -12.96 3.02 1.31
N ARG A 203 -12.47 4.23 1.07
CA ARG A 203 -11.82 5.05 2.11
C ARG A 203 -12.74 6.17 2.53
N SER A 204 -12.68 6.55 3.80
CA SER A 204 -13.36 7.74 4.30
C SER A 204 -12.58 9.01 3.93
N HIS A 205 -13.20 10.17 4.15
CA HIS A 205 -12.54 11.46 4.02
C HIS A 205 -11.32 11.62 4.96
N ASP A 206 -11.50 11.32 6.25
CA ASP A 206 -10.48 11.49 7.29
C ASP A 206 -9.53 10.29 7.35
N GLN A 207 -8.98 9.92 6.20
CA GLN A 207 -8.11 8.77 6.06
C GLN A 207 -7.12 8.96 4.92
N PHE A 208 -5.88 8.49 5.13
CA PHE A 208 -4.93 8.29 4.04
C PHE A 208 -4.39 6.86 4.06
N ASN A 209 -4.80 6.06 3.08
CA ASN A 209 -4.49 4.64 3.00
C ASN A 209 -4.83 3.93 4.32
N THR A 210 -3.90 3.25 5.00
CA THR A 210 -4.15 2.57 6.28
C THR A 210 -4.10 3.49 7.50
N THR A 211 -3.77 4.77 7.30
CA THR A 211 -3.70 5.76 8.38
C THR A 211 -5.07 6.40 8.55
N ILE A 212 -5.72 6.08 9.68
CA ILE A 212 -7.02 6.61 10.05
C ILE A 212 -6.79 7.83 10.96
N TYR A 213 -7.34 8.98 10.59
CA TYR A 213 -7.23 10.21 11.40
C TYR A 213 -8.41 10.36 12.36
N THR A 214 -9.60 9.92 11.94
CA THR A 214 -10.82 9.92 12.78
C THR A 214 -11.72 8.73 12.43
N ASP A 215 -12.63 8.40 13.34
CA ASP A 215 -13.71 7.42 13.11
C ASP A 215 -14.94 8.02 12.41
N ASN A 216 -14.78 9.19 11.79
CA ASN A 216 -15.86 9.88 11.10
C ASN A 216 -15.69 9.81 9.57
N ASP A 217 -16.80 9.83 8.86
CA ASP A 217 -16.85 10.14 7.44
C ASP A 217 -17.81 11.31 7.21
N ARG A 218 -17.24 12.52 7.11
CA ARG A 218 -17.98 13.76 6.89
C ARG A 218 -18.76 13.74 5.58
N TYR A 219 -18.28 13.06 4.54
CA TYR A 219 -18.95 13.03 3.24
C TYR A 219 -20.16 12.10 3.24
N ARG A 220 -20.21 11.14 4.17
CA ARG A 220 -21.30 10.16 4.28
C ARG A 220 -22.17 10.35 5.52
N GLY A 221 -21.88 11.36 6.34
CA GLY A 221 -22.63 11.64 7.57
C GLY A 221 -22.47 10.56 8.64
N ILE A 222 -21.35 9.82 8.63
CA ILE A 222 -21.07 8.74 9.59
C ILE A 222 -20.17 9.29 10.70
N SER A 223 -20.49 8.98 11.95
CA SER A 223 -19.73 9.40 13.13
C SER A 223 -19.47 8.26 14.10
N GLY A 224 -18.27 8.25 14.68
CA GLY A 224 -17.89 7.37 15.79
C GLY A 224 -17.77 5.87 15.45
N SER A 225 -17.81 5.47 14.18
CA SER A 225 -17.60 4.09 13.78
C SER A 225 -17.18 3.96 12.31
N ARG A 226 -16.33 2.98 12.04
CA ARG A 226 -15.90 2.58 10.71
C ARG A 226 -16.31 1.15 10.34
N ARG A 227 -16.98 0.42 11.25
CA ARG A 227 -17.56 -0.89 10.96
C ARG A 227 -18.97 -0.71 10.40
N ILE A 228 -19.03 -0.19 9.17
CA ILE A 228 -20.27 0.16 8.48
C ILE A 228 -20.44 -0.68 7.21
N VAL A 229 -21.65 -1.15 6.97
CA VAL A 229 -22.10 -1.70 5.68
C VAL A 229 -23.04 -0.67 5.05
N LEU A 230 -22.55 0.03 4.03
CA LEU A 230 -23.35 0.89 3.19
C LEU A 230 -24.16 0.01 2.24
N MET A 231 -25.49 0.07 2.33
CA MET A 231 -26.40 -0.81 1.60
C MET A 231 -27.52 0.00 0.95
N SER A 232 -28.05 -0.48 -0.18
CA SER A 232 -29.21 0.14 -0.81
C SER A 232 -30.44 0.04 0.10
N ARG A 233 -31.35 1.04 0.03
CA ARG A 233 -32.59 1.00 0.81
C ARG A 233 -33.50 -0.17 0.42
N GLU A 234 -33.44 -0.58 -0.84
CA GLU A 234 -34.22 -1.71 -1.37
C GLU A 234 -33.72 -3.04 -0.82
N ASP A 235 -32.41 -3.29 -0.82
CA ASP A 235 -31.83 -4.50 -0.23
C ASP A 235 -32.10 -4.57 1.27
N MET A 236 -31.99 -3.44 1.97
CA MET A 236 -32.34 -3.37 3.40
C MET A 236 -33.81 -3.74 3.63
N HIS A 237 -34.72 -3.23 2.81
CA HIS A 237 -36.15 -3.54 2.92
C HIS A 237 -36.42 -5.03 2.64
N GLU A 238 -35.83 -5.60 1.59
CA GLU A 238 -36.00 -7.01 1.21
C GLU A 238 -35.45 -7.97 2.27
N ARG A 239 -34.37 -7.58 2.97
CA ARG A 239 -33.78 -8.35 4.08
C ARG A 239 -34.42 -8.05 5.44
N GLY A 240 -35.31 -7.07 5.52
CA GLY A 240 -35.90 -6.61 6.78
C GLY A 240 -34.91 -5.91 7.72
N PHE A 241 -33.80 -5.41 7.20
CA PHE A 241 -32.79 -4.70 7.99
C PHE A 241 -33.21 -3.28 8.34
N ARG A 242 -32.90 -2.88 9.57
CA ARG A 242 -33.09 -1.50 10.05
C ARG A 242 -31.77 -0.74 10.01
N THR A 243 -31.83 0.57 9.76
CA THR A 243 -30.65 1.43 9.92
C THR A 243 -30.07 1.26 11.32
N GLY A 244 -28.76 1.07 11.40
CA GLY A 244 -28.05 0.85 12.65
C GLY A 244 -27.99 -0.61 13.10
N GLN A 245 -28.76 -1.52 12.48
CA GLN A 245 -28.77 -2.93 12.86
C GLN A 245 -27.37 -3.54 12.70
N MET A 246 -26.97 -4.30 13.71
CA MET A 246 -25.71 -5.04 13.70
C MET A 246 -25.87 -6.31 12.87
N VAL A 247 -24.93 -6.53 11.96
CA VAL A 247 -24.86 -7.68 11.07
C VAL A 247 -23.46 -8.27 11.08
N SER A 248 -23.34 -9.48 10.55
CA SER A 248 -22.08 -10.12 10.20
C SER A 248 -21.94 -10.22 8.68
N ILE A 249 -20.70 -10.24 8.22
CA ILE A 249 -20.33 -10.42 6.81
C ILE A 249 -19.58 -11.74 6.70
N SER A 250 -19.91 -12.58 5.73
CA SER A 250 -19.12 -13.79 5.43
C SER A 250 -18.85 -13.91 3.93
N THR A 251 -17.64 -14.29 3.54
CA THR A 251 -17.33 -14.54 2.13
C THR A 251 -18.02 -15.79 1.59
N THR A 252 -18.23 -15.82 0.28
CA THR A 252 -18.69 -17.00 -0.47
C THR A 252 -17.85 -17.21 -1.72
N GLY A 253 -18.00 -18.35 -2.38
CA GLY A 253 -17.30 -18.64 -3.65
C GLY A 253 -15.79 -18.77 -3.51
N VAL A 254 -15.30 -19.02 -2.29
CA VAL A 254 -13.87 -19.08 -1.94
C VAL A 254 -13.59 -20.33 -1.13
N ASP A 255 -12.38 -20.86 -1.23
CA ASP A 255 -11.97 -22.11 -0.56
C ASP A 255 -12.05 -22.00 0.98
N ARG A 256 -11.67 -20.83 1.51
CA ARG A 256 -11.74 -20.52 2.95
C ARG A 256 -12.81 -19.47 3.19
N ARG A 257 -13.88 -19.86 3.87
CA ARG A 257 -14.90 -18.92 4.37
C ARG A 257 -14.30 -18.04 5.45
N MET A 258 -14.36 -16.73 5.25
CA MET A 258 -13.93 -15.70 6.20
C MET A 258 -15.18 -15.01 6.74
N GLU A 259 -15.22 -14.75 8.04
CA GLU A 259 -16.38 -14.16 8.71
C GLU A 259 -15.98 -12.95 9.56
N SER A 260 -16.89 -11.98 9.66
CA SER A 260 -16.66 -10.74 10.38
C SER A 260 -17.94 -10.27 11.05
N GLY A 261 -17.96 -10.27 12.38
CA GLY A 261 -19.09 -9.79 13.17
C GLY A 261 -19.14 -8.27 13.32
N GLU A 262 -20.22 -7.78 13.93
CA GLU A 262 -20.33 -6.42 14.45
C GLU A 262 -20.18 -5.29 13.42
N TRP A 263 -20.98 -5.32 12.35
CA TRP A 263 -21.09 -4.24 11.37
C TRP A 263 -22.44 -3.55 11.45
N SER A 264 -22.49 -2.22 11.42
CA SER A 264 -23.76 -1.49 11.42
C SER A 264 -24.22 -1.20 9.98
N VAL A 265 -25.44 -1.58 9.63
CA VAL A 265 -26.00 -1.32 8.28
C VAL A 265 -26.52 0.11 8.18
N VAL A 266 -26.09 0.84 7.15
CA VAL A 266 -26.48 2.23 6.90
C VAL A 266 -26.98 2.35 5.45
N PRO A 267 -28.16 2.97 5.22
CA PRO A 267 -28.67 3.18 3.88
C PRO A 267 -27.78 4.14 3.10
N TYR A 268 -27.46 3.80 1.86
CA TYR A 268 -26.64 4.61 0.96
C TYR A 268 -27.11 4.50 -0.49
N GLU A 269 -26.76 5.49 -1.32
CA GLU A 269 -27.00 5.46 -2.76
C GLU A 269 -25.95 4.57 -3.44
N ILE A 270 -26.15 3.27 -3.33
CA ILE A 270 -25.36 2.21 -3.95
C ILE A 270 -26.30 1.30 -4.76
N PRO A 271 -25.88 0.77 -5.92
CA PRO A 271 -26.71 -0.15 -6.70
C PRO A 271 -27.19 -1.33 -5.87
N LYS A 272 -28.41 -1.80 -6.17
CA LYS A 272 -28.98 -3.01 -5.57
C LYS A 272 -28.06 -4.21 -5.76
N GLY A 273 -27.93 -5.08 -4.76
CA GLY A 273 -27.03 -6.23 -4.79
C GLY A 273 -25.55 -5.89 -4.56
N CYS A 274 -25.23 -4.63 -4.27
CA CYS A 274 -23.88 -4.19 -3.90
C CYS A 274 -23.85 -3.65 -2.47
N VAL A 275 -22.71 -3.82 -1.80
CA VAL A 275 -22.44 -3.22 -0.48
C VAL A 275 -21.07 -2.58 -0.45
N ALA A 276 -20.90 -1.54 0.37
CA ALA A 276 -19.60 -0.93 0.59
C ALA A 276 -19.20 -0.91 2.07
N THR A 277 -17.94 -1.23 2.33
CA THR A 277 -17.32 -1.25 3.65
C THR A 277 -16.06 -0.38 3.65
N TYR A 278 -15.64 0.08 4.83
CA TYR A 278 -14.40 0.83 4.91
C TYR A 278 -13.16 -0.09 4.86
N PHE A 279 -12.15 0.38 4.14
CA PHE A 279 -10.77 -0.09 4.22
C PHE A 279 -10.09 0.60 5.41
N PRO A 280 -9.23 -0.08 6.19
CA PRO A 280 -8.87 -1.49 6.09
C PRO A 280 -9.77 -2.42 6.92
N GLU A 281 -10.88 -1.95 7.49
CA GLU A 281 -11.72 -2.72 8.44
C GLU A 281 -12.20 -4.06 7.87
N SER A 282 -12.40 -4.12 6.55
CA SER A 282 -12.88 -5.30 5.82
C SER A 282 -11.78 -6.07 5.08
N ASN A 283 -10.50 -5.76 5.28
CA ASN A 283 -9.40 -6.42 4.54
C ASN A 283 -9.31 -7.93 4.77
N HIS A 284 -9.64 -8.39 5.98
CA HIS A 284 -9.69 -9.81 6.32
C HIS A 284 -10.82 -10.58 5.59
N LEU A 285 -11.77 -9.88 4.95
CA LEU A 285 -12.79 -10.47 4.09
C LEU A 285 -12.36 -10.52 2.62
N ILE A 286 -11.18 -9.98 2.27
CA ILE A 286 -10.67 -10.01 0.90
C ILE A 286 -9.79 -11.26 0.76
N PRO A 287 -10.18 -12.26 -0.05
CA PRO A 287 -9.40 -13.48 -0.20
C PRO A 287 -8.04 -13.17 -0.83
N ILE A 288 -6.96 -13.77 -0.31
CA ILE A 288 -5.62 -13.50 -0.81
C ILE A 288 -5.38 -14.08 -2.21
N GLU A 289 -6.14 -15.11 -2.58
CA GLU A 289 -6.13 -15.81 -3.86
C GLU A 289 -6.95 -15.08 -4.93
N SER A 290 -7.77 -14.10 -4.53
CA SER A 290 -8.61 -13.36 -5.45
C SER A 290 -7.90 -12.10 -5.93
N TYR A 291 -7.35 -12.16 -7.14
CA TYR A 291 -6.61 -11.07 -7.76
C TYR A 291 -6.82 -11.00 -9.27
N ALA A 292 -6.56 -9.83 -9.85
CA ALA A 292 -6.60 -9.61 -11.29
C ALA A 292 -5.50 -10.39 -12.01
N GLU A 293 -5.87 -11.01 -13.13
CA GLU A 293 -4.94 -11.74 -14.00
C GLU A 293 -3.80 -10.83 -14.48
N GLY A 294 -2.57 -11.37 -14.48
CA GLY A 294 -1.36 -10.67 -14.92
C GLY A 294 -0.78 -9.64 -13.94
N SER A 295 -1.61 -8.87 -13.21
CA SER A 295 -1.12 -7.83 -12.27
C SER A 295 -1.06 -8.28 -10.82
N PHE A 296 -1.76 -9.35 -10.45
CA PHE A 296 -1.90 -9.85 -9.08
C PHE A 296 -2.45 -8.81 -8.09
N THR A 297 -3.18 -7.80 -8.60
CA THR A 297 -3.85 -6.79 -7.76
C THR A 297 -5.08 -7.41 -7.11
N PRO A 298 -5.25 -7.34 -5.78
CA PRO A 298 -6.40 -7.94 -5.10
C PRO A 298 -7.75 -7.40 -5.58
N THR A 299 -8.79 -8.24 -5.57
CA THR A 299 -10.14 -7.88 -6.02
C THR A 299 -10.93 -7.10 -4.95
N SER A 300 -10.32 -6.11 -4.29
CA SER A 300 -10.92 -5.35 -3.18
C SER A 300 -12.21 -4.57 -3.53
N LYS A 301 -12.60 -4.54 -4.81
CA LYS A 301 -13.81 -3.88 -5.32
C LYS A 301 -14.91 -4.85 -5.70
N SER A 302 -14.63 -6.16 -5.65
CA SER A 302 -15.56 -7.20 -6.08
C SER A 302 -15.27 -8.47 -5.29
N VAL A 303 -15.92 -8.59 -4.14
CA VAL A 303 -15.87 -9.77 -3.26
C VAL A 303 -17.29 -10.27 -3.02
N SER A 304 -17.56 -11.55 -3.26
CA SER A 304 -18.87 -12.15 -2.98
C SER A 304 -19.05 -12.35 -1.48
N VAL A 305 -20.09 -11.75 -0.90
CA VAL A 305 -20.36 -11.83 0.55
C VAL A 305 -21.83 -12.01 0.89
N LEU A 306 -22.11 -12.73 1.98
CA LEU A 306 -23.41 -12.77 2.64
C LEU A 306 -23.43 -11.76 3.80
N ILE A 307 -24.59 -11.11 3.98
CA ILE A 307 -24.86 -10.21 5.11
C ILE A 307 -25.93 -10.86 6.00
N ASN A 308 -25.56 -11.25 7.22
CA ASN A 308 -26.44 -11.98 8.14
C ASN A 308 -26.75 -11.10 9.38
N GLY A 309 -28.02 -10.95 9.72
CA GLY A 309 -28.48 -10.11 10.84
C GLY A 309 -28.83 -10.86 12.11
#